data_AF-A0A482ZQQ3-F1
#
_entry.id   AF-A0A482ZQQ3-F1
#
_cell.length_a   1.000
_cell.length_b   1.000
_cell.length_c   1.000
_cell.angle_alpha   90.00
_cell.angle_beta   90.00
_cell.angle_gamma   90.00
#
_symmetry.space_group_name_H-M   'P 1'
#
loop_
_entity.id
_entity.type
_entity.pdbx_description
1 polymer ?
#
loop_
_entity_poly.entity_id
_entity_poly.type
_entity_poly.pdbx_seq_one_letter_code
_entity_poly.pdbx_strand_id
1 'polypeptide(L)'
;MTHSLIVKEDFSWTLTIHGTQVDIRNCSCLSGIPEKLDLETLPLLLSIIDASSVCCGNFDDTYVRMMESKNESPNKTSISAFIDCHCPITVDGEKYARTVRCSNCEILVEGGKCSSCMKYRDSLRKMYHRWQKQITSSPSHRESTSSRVNFSVLISSEKKKRYKNLRTRLNLSEVKVKRLKESILTGSTASTV
;
A
#
# COMPACT_ATOMS: atom_id res chain seq x y z
N MET A 1 -21.48 13.19 -12.62
CA MET A 1 -20.53 14.32 -12.65
C MET A 1 -19.17 13.81 -12.20
N THR A 2 -18.17 13.88 -13.08
CA THR A 2 -16.80 13.40 -12.80
C THR A 2 -15.90 14.54 -12.29
N HIS A 3 -16.12 15.76 -12.78
CA HIS A 3 -15.34 16.96 -12.45
C HIS A 3 -16.25 18.04 -11.82
N SER A 4 -15.74 18.75 -10.81
CA SER A 4 -16.39 19.89 -10.17
C SER A 4 -15.35 20.98 -9.95
N LEU A 5 -15.49 22.09 -10.67
CA LEU A 5 -14.68 23.29 -10.49
C LEU A 5 -15.45 24.30 -9.65
N ILE A 6 -14.84 24.79 -8.58
CA ILE A 6 -15.40 25.86 -7.74
C ILE A 6 -14.46 27.06 -7.87
N VAL A 7 -15.01 28.20 -8.27
CA VAL A 7 -14.31 29.49 -8.29
C VAL A 7 -14.91 30.36 -7.20
N LYS A 8 -14.07 30.90 -6.32
CA LYS A 8 -14.47 31.73 -5.19
C LYS A 8 -14.47 33.22 -5.58
N GLU A 9 -15.01 34.05 -4.70
CA GLU A 9 -15.09 35.51 -4.88
C GLU A 9 -13.71 36.18 -5.05
N ASP A 10 -12.67 35.62 -4.44
CA ASP A 10 -11.28 36.10 -4.55
C ASP A 10 -10.55 35.56 -5.80
N PHE A 11 -11.30 34.94 -6.72
CA PHE A 11 -10.84 34.22 -7.90
C PHE A 11 -9.92 33.04 -7.62
N SER A 12 -9.77 32.62 -6.35
CA SER A 12 -9.17 31.32 -6.06
C SER A 12 -10.09 30.20 -6.52
N TRP A 13 -9.51 29.05 -6.85
CA TRP A 13 -10.28 27.93 -7.37
C TRP A 13 -9.87 26.60 -6.74
N THR A 14 -10.82 25.66 -6.75
CA THR A 14 -10.57 24.27 -6.38
C THR A 14 -11.20 23.35 -7.40
N LEU A 15 -10.46 22.29 -7.76
CA LEU A 15 -10.95 21.24 -8.64
C LEU A 15 -11.11 19.95 -7.84
N THR A 16 -12.30 19.38 -7.93
CA THR A 16 -12.63 18.10 -7.31
C THR A 16 -13.00 17.10 -8.39
N ILE A 17 -12.41 15.91 -8.34
CA ILE A 17 -12.65 14.83 -9.28
C ILE A 17 -13.10 13.60 -8.49
N HIS A 18 -14.29 13.09 -8.78
CA HIS A 18 -14.89 11.97 -8.03
C HIS A 18 -14.86 12.19 -6.50
N GLY A 19 -15.12 13.42 -6.03
CA GLY A 19 -15.09 13.77 -4.61
C GLY A 19 -13.70 13.94 -4.00
N THR A 20 -12.62 13.75 -4.77
CA THR A 20 -11.24 13.99 -4.32
C THR A 20 -10.74 15.33 -4.83
N GLN A 21 -10.27 16.18 -3.93
CA GLN A 21 -9.66 17.46 -4.30
C GLN A 21 -8.31 17.20 -4.99
N VAL A 22 -8.11 17.81 -6.15
CA VAL A 22 -6.85 17.76 -6.89
C VAL A 22 -5.85 18.69 -6.24
N ASP A 23 -4.67 18.16 -5.94
CA ASP A 23 -3.53 18.97 -5.52
C ASP A 23 -2.90 19.63 -6.74
N ILE A 24 -3.17 20.92 -6.91
CA ILE A 24 -2.74 21.74 -8.05
C ILE A 24 -1.22 21.73 -8.17
N ARG A 25 -0.48 21.71 -7.04
CA ARG A 25 0.98 21.78 -7.02
C ARG A 25 1.63 20.49 -7.49
N ASN A 26 0.93 19.37 -7.33
CA ASN A 26 1.41 18.05 -7.70
C ASN A 26 0.85 17.58 -9.05
N CYS A 27 0.00 18.36 -9.73
CA CYS A 27 -0.60 18.00 -11.00
C CYS A 27 0.10 18.71 -12.16
N SER A 28 0.83 17.96 -12.98
CA SER A 28 1.61 18.50 -14.11
C SER A 28 0.74 19.26 -15.11
N CYS A 29 -0.46 18.75 -15.43
CA CYS A 29 -1.41 19.41 -16.34
C CYS A 29 -1.88 20.78 -15.85
N LEU A 30 -1.81 21.05 -14.54
CA LEU A 30 -2.25 22.31 -13.94
C LEU A 30 -1.09 23.23 -13.56
N SER A 31 0.16 22.81 -13.79
CA SER A 31 1.36 23.54 -13.36
C SER A 31 1.49 24.94 -13.94
N GLY A 32 0.87 25.21 -15.10
CA GLY A 32 0.82 26.52 -15.74
C GLY A 32 -0.34 27.42 -15.31
N ILE A 33 -1.26 26.93 -14.46
CA ILE A 33 -2.43 27.68 -14.03
C ILE A 33 -2.18 28.31 -12.66
N PRO A 34 -2.32 29.64 -12.51
CA PRO A 34 -2.15 30.30 -11.23
C PRO A 34 -3.23 29.90 -10.21
N GLU A 35 -2.91 29.98 -8.92
CA GLU A 35 -3.88 29.70 -7.83
C GLU A 35 -5.06 30.69 -7.83
N LYS A 36 -4.88 31.88 -8.43
CA LYS A 36 -5.94 32.88 -8.66
C LYS A 36 -6.15 33.10 -10.14
N LEU A 37 -7.39 33.00 -10.57
CA LEU A 37 -7.77 33.13 -11.98
C LEU A 37 -7.95 34.59 -12.39
N ASP A 38 -7.68 34.84 -13.65
CA ASP A 38 -8.04 36.05 -14.39
C ASP A 38 -8.84 35.68 -15.65
N LEU A 39 -9.15 36.68 -16.47
CA LEU A 39 -9.96 36.50 -17.68
C LEU A 39 -9.27 35.63 -18.75
N GLU A 40 -7.94 35.53 -18.73
CA GLU A 40 -7.17 34.77 -19.73
C GLU A 40 -6.94 33.32 -19.28
N THR A 41 -6.73 33.11 -17.98
CA THR A 41 -6.40 31.81 -17.40
C THR A 41 -7.62 30.94 -17.12
N LEU A 42 -8.81 31.51 -16.93
CA LEU A 42 -10.04 30.73 -16.75
C LEU A 42 -10.39 29.89 -17.99
N PRO A 43 -10.43 30.45 -19.24
CA PRO A 43 -10.65 29.65 -20.44
C PRO A 43 -9.59 28.56 -20.63
N LEU A 44 -8.33 28.86 -20.30
CA LEU A 44 -7.24 27.89 -20.38
C LEU A 44 -7.44 26.72 -19.40
N LEU A 45 -7.81 27.01 -18.14
CA LEU A 45 -8.12 26.00 -17.14
C LEU A 45 -9.27 25.09 -17.60
N LEU A 46 -10.35 25.67 -18.12
CA LEU A 46 -11.49 24.90 -18.63
C LEU A 46 -11.07 23.99 -19.79
N SER A 47 -10.29 24.51 -20.74
CA SER A 47 -9.75 23.73 -21.85
C SER A 47 -8.89 22.55 -21.38
N ILE A 48 -8.02 22.77 -20.39
CA ILE A 48 -7.21 21.71 -19.79
C ILE A 48 -8.09 20.64 -19.13
N ILE A 49 -9.09 21.05 -18.35
CA ILE A 49 -10.01 20.11 -17.68
C ILE A 49 -10.78 19.27 -18.71
N ASP A 50 -11.25 19.89 -19.79
CA ASP A 50 -12.01 19.21 -20.85
C ASP A 50 -11.15 18.25 -21.67
N ALA A 51 -9.90 18.62 -21.94
CA ALA A 51 -8.96 17.78 -22.70
C ALA A 51 -8.32 16.66 -21.85
N SER A 52 -8.36 16.80 -20.52
CA SER A 52 -7.72 15.86 -19.60
C SER A 52 -8.62 14.67 -19.27
N SER A 53 -7.98 13.56 -18.93
CA SER A 53 -8.64 12.36 -18.42
C SER A 53 -8.27 12.09 -16.97
N VAL A 54 -9.11 11.30 -16.30
CA VAL A 54 -8.77 10.79 -14.97
C VAL A 54 -7.76 9.67 -15.11
N CYS A 55 -6.63 9.77 -14.40
CA CYS A 55 -5.59 8.75 -14.39
C CYS A 55 -6.20 7.38 -14.07
N CYS A 56 -5.89 6.35 -14.84
CA CYS A 56 -6.44 5.00 -14.64
C CYS A 56 -5.77 4.22 -13.48
N GLY A 57 -4.75 4.78 -12.83
CA GLY A 57 -4.02 4.09 -11.76
C GLY A 57 -3.47 2.72 -12.20
N ASN A 58 -3.48 1.74 -11.31
CA ASN A 58 -3.15 0.35 -11.62
C ASN A 58 -4.35 -0.55 -11.32
N PHE A 59 -5.08 -0.90 -12.36
CA PHE A 59 -6.36 -1.63 -12.32
C PHE A 59 -6.24 -3.15 -12.43
N ASP A 60 -5.02 -3.67 -12.48
CA ASP A 60 -4.77 -5.12 -12.48
C ASP A 60 -5.29 -5.74 -11.18
N ASP A 61 -6.27 -6.62 -11.30
CA ASP A 61 -6.98 -7.23 -10.17
C ASP A 61 -6.02 -8.00 -9.24
N THR A 62 -4.91 -8.52 -9.78
CA THR A 62 -3.89 -9.18 -8.97
C THR A 62 -3.20 -8.23 -8.00
N TYR A 63 -3.00 -6.97 -8.40
CA TYR A 63 -2.44 -5.92 -7.54
C TYR A 63 -3.46 -5.43 -6.53
N VAL A 64 -4.72 -5.29 -6.92
CA VAL A 64 -5.81 -4.92 -6.01
C VAL A 64 -5.92 -5.95 -4.88
N ARG A 65 -6.06 -7.24 -5.20
CA ARG A 65 -6.14 -8.33 -4.20
C ARG A 65 -4.93 -8.38 -3.28
N MET A 66 -3.72 -8.20 -3.84
CA MET A 66 -2.50 -8.13 -3.03
C MET A 66 -2.59 -6.97 -2.02
N MET A 67 -2.99 -5.78 -2.45
CA MET A 67 -3.08 -4.60 -1.59
C MET A 67 -4.17 -4.74 -0.53
N GLU A 68 -5.31 -5.36 -0.85
CA GLU A 68 -6.37 -5.68 0.12
C GLU A 68 -5.83 -6.57 1.24
N SER A 69 -5.13 -7.65 0.88
CA SER A 69 -4.53 -8.58 1.86
C SER A 69 -3.49 -7.92 2.78
N LYS A 70 -2.86 -6.83 2.32
CA LYS A 70 -1.87 -6.07 3.09
C LYS A 70 -2.50 -5.03 4.02
N ASN A 71 -3.60 -4.39 3.60
CA ASN A 71 -4.29 -3.39 4.42
C ASN A 71 -4.96 -3.98 5.67
N GLU A 72 -5.20 -5.30 5.70
CA GLU A 72 -5.64 -6.02 6.89
C GLU A 72 -4.53 -6.24 7.94
N SER A 73 -3.28 -5.86 7.65
CA SER A 73 -2.18 -5.92 8.62
C SER A 73 -2.08 -4.62 9.43
N PRO A 74 -2.12 -4.66 10.77
CA PRO A 74 -2.16 -3.48 11.64
C PRO A 74 -0.89 -2.61 11.62
N ASN A 75 0.19 -3.08 11.00
CA ASN A 75 1.37 -2.26 10.77
C ASN A 75 1.20 -1.52 9.45
N LYS A 76 0.68 -0.28 9.54
CA LYS A 76 0.82 0.76 8.52
C LYS A 76 2.31 0.99 8.26
N THR A 77 2.90 0.14 7.43
CA THR A 77 4.09 0.55 6.67
C THR A 77 3.69 1.80 5.89
N SER A 78 4.63 2.71 5.65
CA SER A 78 4.40 3.86 4.77
C SER A 78 4.00 3.33 3.39
N ILE A 79 2.71 3.10 3.18
CA ILE A 79 2.20 2.60 1.91
C ILE A 79 2.14 3.83 1.02
N SER A 80 3.05 3.90 0.06
CA SER A 80 3.07 4.93 -0.99
C SER A 80 1.93 4.77 -2.00
N ALA A 81 0.86 4.04 -1.64
CA ALA A 81 -0.29 3.78 -2.47
C ALA A 81 -1.53 3.42 -1.66
N PHE A 82 -2.69 3.55 -2.29
CA PHE A 82 -3.98 3.20 -1.72
C PHE A 82 -4.87 2.56 -2.79
N ILE A 83 -5.91 1.87 -2.33
CA ILE A 83 -6.97 1.35 -3.22
C ILE A 83 -8.00 2.45 -3.34
N ASP A 84 -8.22 2.91 -4.57
CA ASP A 84 -9.30 3.81 -4.91
C ASP A 84 -10.50 3.00 -5.38
N CYS A 85 -11.60 3.13 -4.64
CA CYS A 85 -12.91 2.56 -4.96
C CYS A 85 -13.96 3.63 -5.30
N HIS A 86 -13.57 4.91 -5.30
CA HIS A 86 -14.47 6.04 -5.54
C HIS A 86 -14.48 6.46 -7.01
N CYS A 87 -13.40 6.17 -7.74
CA CYS A 87 -13.27 6.45 -9.16
C CYS A 87 -13.21 5.15 -9.98
N PRO A 88 -14.35 4.54 -10.33
CA PRO A 88 -14.36 3.46 -11.31
C PRO A 88 -13.88 3.98 -12.66
N ILE A 89 -13.05 3.21 -13.34
CA ILE A 89 -12.48 3.59 -14.63
C ILE A 89 -12.90 2.62 -15.72
N THR A 90 -12.87 3.07 -16.97
CA THR A 90 -13.07 2.22 -18.14
C THR A 90 -11.81 2.26 -19.00
N VAL A 91 -11.23 1.09 -19.29
CA VAL A 91 -10.05 0.95 -20.15
C VAL A 91 -10.37 -0.14 -21.16
N ASP A 92 -10.21 0.16 -22.46
CA ASP A 92 -10.51 -0.78 -23.56
C ASP A 92 -11.91 -1.41 -23.50
N GLY A 93 -12.91 -0.64 -23.03
CA GLY A 93 -14.29 -1.09 -22.88
C GLY A 93 -14.59 -1.88 -21.60
N GLU A 94 -13.57 -2.27 -20.84
CA GLU A 94 -13.72 -2.96 -19.56
C GLU A 94 -13.79 -1.97 -18.39
N LYS A 95 -14.73 -2.21 -17.48
CA LYS A 95 -14.93 -1.39 -16.28
C LYS A 95 -14.21 -2.00 -15.08
N TYR A 96 -13.36 -1.20 -14.45
CA TYR A 96 -12.64 -1.57 -13.24
C TYR A 96 -13.16 -0.73 -12.07
N ALA A 97 -13.80 -1.41 -11.11
CA ALA A 97 -14.40 -0.75 -9.95
C ALA A 97 -13.37 -0.30 -8.90
N ARG A 98 -12.16 -0.86 -8.93
CA ARG A 98 -11.09 -0.59 -7.98
C ARG A 98 -9.77 -0.48 -8.69
N THR A 99 -8.94 0.48 -8.27
CA THR A 99 -7.59 0.64 -8.80
C THR A 99 -6.61 0.92 -7.67
N VAL A 100 -5.34 0.55 -7.87
CA VAL A 100 -4.26 0.93 -6.96
C VAL A 100 -3.61 2.22 -7.46
N ARG A 101 -3.69 3.28 -6.67
CA ARG A 101 -3.09 4.59 -6.96
C ARG A 101 -1.91 4.86 -6.04
N CYS A 102 -0.86 5.47 -6.57
CA CYS A 102 0.22 6.01 -5.75
C CYS A 102 -0.30 7.17 -4.89
N SER A 103 0.28 7.41 -3.72
CA SER A 103 -0.02 8.59 -2.88
C SER A 103 0.17 9.91 -3.63
N ASN A 104 1.13 9.94 -4.56
CA ASN A 104 1.45 11.10 -5.39
C ASN A 104 0.80 10.99 -6.78
N CYS A 105 -0.37 10.36 -6.88
CA CYS A 105 -1.09 10.25 -8.14
C CYS A 105 -1.65 11.61 -8.55
N GLU A 106 -1.21 12.09 -9.71
CA GLU A 106 -1.85 13.19 -10.43
C GLU A 106 -3.19 12.65 -10.95
N ILE A 107 -4.30 12.99 -10.28
CA ILE A 107 -5.63 12.44 -10.60
C ILE A 107 -6.05 12.85 -12.02
N LEU A 108 -5.76 14.09 -12.40
CA LEU A 108 -5.97 14.63 -13.73
C LEU A 108 -4.68 14.49 -14.55
N VAL A 109 -4.80 13.99 -15.78
CA VAL A 109 -3.66 13.74 -16.68
C VAL A 109 -4.01 13.92 -18.15
N GLU A 110 -3.00 14.28 -18.94
CA GLU A 110 -3.01 14.13 -20.39
C GLU A 110 -2.77 12.66 -20.75
N GLY A 111 -3.83 11.97 -21.19
CA GLY A 111 -3.82 10.55 -21.54
C GLY A 111 -4.15 9.61 -20.38
N GLY A 112 -3.85 8.32 -20.53
CA GLY A 112 -4.42 7.30 -19.63
C GLY A 112 -3.86 7.27 -18.21
N LYS A 113 -2.58 7.62 -17.96
CA LYS A 113 -1.91 7.33 -16.68
C LYS A 113 -0.81 8.33 -16.33
N CYS A 114 -0.78 8.79 -15.07
CA CYS A 114 0.25 9.72 -14.59
C CYS A 114 1.62 9.05 -14.42
N SER A 115 2.68 9.88 -14.44
CA SER A 115 4.07 9.45 -14.28
C SER A 115 4.31 8.66 -12.99
N SER A 116 3.71 9.10 -11.88
CA SER A 116 3.78 8.43 -10.58
C SER A 116 3.18 7.03 -10.62
N CYS A 117 1.98 6.86 -11.20
CA CYS A 117 1.32 5.56 -11.30
C CYS A 117 2.01 4.62 -12.30
N MET A 118 2.61 5.17 -13.37
CA MET A 118 3.46 4.41 -14.29
C MET A 118 4.69 3.85 -13.58
N LYS A 119 5.47 4.70 -12.90
CA LYS A 119 6.67 4.27 -12.15
C LYS A 119 6.33 3.30 -11.02
N TYR A 120 5.20 3.52 -10.36
CA TYR A 120 4.77 2.65 -9.26
C TYR A 120 4.39 1.24 -9.73
N ARG A 121 4.03 1.05 -11.00
CA ARG A 121 3.69 -0.27 -11.57
C ARG A 121 4.81 -1.29 -11.40
N ASP A 122 6.07 -0.88 -11.57
CA ASP A 122 7.21 -1.78 -11.39
C ASP A 122 7.39 -2.19 -9.92
N SER A 123 7.11 -1.27 -9.00
CA SER A 123 7.07 -1.56 -7.57
C SER A 123 5.94 -2.53 -7.23
N LEU A 124 4.76 -2.36 -7.81
CA LEU A 124 3.63 -3.29 -7.68
C LEU A 124 4.01 -4.68 -8.18
N ARG A 125 4.62 -4.79 -9.37
CA ARG A 125 5.08 -6.07 -9.92
C ARG A 125 6.07 -6.78 -8.98
N LYS A 126 7.07 -6.06 -8.46
CA LYS A 126 8.05 -6.61 -7.49
C LYS A 126 7.39 -7.01 -6.18
N MET A 127 6.41 -6.24 -5.70
CA MET A 127 5.65 -6.59 -4.50
C MET A 127 4.78 -7.83 -4.74
N TYR A 128 4.12 -7.91 -5.89
CA TYR A 128 3.27 -9.02 -6.27
C TYR A 128 4.08 -10.31 -6.37
N HIS A 129 5.22 -10.33 -7.06
CA HIS A 129 6.04 -11.54 -7.11
C HIS A 129 6.51 -12.01 -5.72
N ARG A 130 6.83 -11.08 -4.82
CA ARG A 130 7.19 -11.43 -3.44
C ARG A 130 6.00 -12.00 -2.68
N TRP A 131 4.84 -11.37 -2.80
CA TRP A 131 3.58 -11.80 -2.19
C TRP A 131 3.12 -13.16 -2.74
N GLN A 132 3.16 -13.36 -4.05
CA GLN A 132 2.80 -14.61 -4.72
C GLN A 132 3.69 -15.76 -4.25
N LYS A 133 5.02 -15.59 -4.26
CA LYS A 133 5.97 -16.60 -3.73
C LYS A 133 5.67 -16.96 -2.27
N GLN A 134 5.14 -16.01 -1.50
CA GLN A 134 4.82 -16.20 -0.08
C GLN A 134 3.48 -16.92 0.13
N ILE A 135 2.50 -16.71 -0.75
CA ILE A 135 1.23 -17.44 -0.69
C ILE A 135 1.42 -18.88 -1.18
N THR A 136 2.26 -19.10 -2.19
CA THR A 136 2.54 -20.44 -2.72
C THR A 136 3.50 -21.25 -1.85
N SER A 137 4.21 -20.62 -0.89
CA SER A 137 5.05 -21.35 0.05
C SER A 137 4.21 -21.92 1.18
N SER A 138 4.41 -23.22 1.48
CA SER A 138 3.62 -23.96 2.46
C SER A 138 3.45 -23.17 3.78
N PRO A 139 2.21 -23.02 4.29
CA PRO A 139 1.92 -22.33 5.54
C PRO A 139 2.77 -22.83 6.72
N SER A 140 3.05 -24.14 6.76
CA SER A 140 3.89 -24.78 7.79
C SER A 140 5.30 -24.21 7.86
N HIS A 141 5.87 -23.83 6.71
CA HIS A 141 7.21 -23.26 6.64
C HIS A 141 7.21 -21.79 7.08
N ARG A 142 6.13 -21.03 6.81
CA ARG A 142 6.04 -19.60 7.16
C ARG A 142 5.75 -19.37 8.64
N GLU A 143 4.94 -20.24 9.25
CA GLU A 143 4.58 -20.22 10.67
C GLU A 143 5.67 -20.83 11.59
N SER A 144 6.68 -21.49 11.00
CA SER A 144 7.78 -22.11 11.74
C SER A 144 8.64 -21.10 12.48
N THR A 145 9.15 -21.50 13.65
CA THR A 145 10.12 -20.70 14.41
C THR A 145 11.46 -20.54 13.70
N SER A 146 11.78 -21.41 12.73
CA SER A 146 13.01 -21.36 11.91
C SER A 146 12.85 -20.58 10.60
N SER A 147 11.65 -20.05 10.34
CA SER A 147 11.37 -19.30 9.12
C SER A 147 12.22 -18.05 8.99
N ARG A 148 12.84 -17.80 7.83
CA ARG A 148 13.52 -16.52 7.53
C ARG A 148 12.57 -15.45 7.00
N VAL A 149 11.27 -15.73 6.92
CA VAL A 149 10.26 -14.77 6.46
C VAL A 149 10.13 -13.64 7.48
N ASN A 150 10.21 -12.39 7.03
CA ASN A 150 10.06 -11.22 7.90
C ASN A 150 8.63 -11.12 8.47
N PHE A 151 8.51 -10.78 9.76
CA PHE A 151 7.23 -10.61 10.45
C PHE A 151 6.32 -9.56 9.81
N SER A 152 6.85 -8.48 9.24
CA SER A 152 6.04 -7.45 8.59
C SER A 152 5.18 -7.99 7.44
N VAL A 153 5.57 -9.15 6.91
CA VAL A 153 4.98 -9.77 5.71
C VAL A 153 4.07 -10.96 6.03
N LEU A 154 3.99 -11.37 7.30
CA LEU A 154 3.02 -12.39 7.73
C LEU A 154 1.63 -11.75 7.90
N ILE A 155 0.57 -12.44 7.51
CA ILE A 155 -0.80 -11.99 7.83
C ILE A 155 -1.07 -12.17 9.34
N SER A 156 -2.10 -11.50 9.85
CA SER A 156 -2.39 -11.45 11.29
C SER A 156 -2.54 -12.83 11.95
N SER A 157 -3.14 -13.80 11.25
CA SER A 157 -3.28 -15.19 11.74
C SER A 157 -1.94 -15.94 11.79
N GLU A 158 -1.12 -15.84 10.73
CA GLU A 158 0.22 -16.43 10.65
C GLU A 158 1.16 -15.84 11.72
N LYS A 159 1.11 -14.51 11.92
CA LYS A 159 1.84 -13.81 13.00
C LYS A 159 1.51 -14.42 14.35
N LYS A 160 0.21 -14.52 14.69
CA LYS A 160 -0.27 -15.07 15.96
C LYS A 160 0.24 -16.49 16.18
N LYS A 161 0.14 -17.36 15.17
CA LYS A 161 0.64 -18.74 15.27
C LYS A 161 2.16 -18.79 15.44
N ARG A 162 2.92 -18.00 14.68
CA ARG A 162 4.37 -17.96 14.81
C ARG A 162 4.82 -17.44 16.17
N TYR A 163 4.15 -16.41 16.70
CA TYR A 163 4.38 -15.93 18.07
C TYR A 163 4.08 -17.02 19.10
N LYS A 164 2.97 -17.75 18.95
CA LYS A 164 2.64 -18.89 19.82
C LYS A 164 3.76 -19.94 19.79
N ASN A 165 4.22 -20.32 18.60
CA ASN A 165 5.31 -21.29 18.42
C ASN A 165 6.63 -20.81 19.05
N LEU A 166 6.97 -19.53 18.87
CA LEU A 166 8.17 -18.93 19.50
C LEU A 166 8.06 -18.93 21.03
N ARG A 167 6.90 -18.57 21.58
CA ARG A 167 6.65 -18.59 23.03
C ARG A 167 6.75 -20.00 23.59
N THR A 168 6.18 -21.00 22.92
CA THR A 168 6.34 -22.40 23.31
C THR A 168 7.81 -22.82 23.32
N ARG A 169 8.60 -22.43 22.30
CA ARG A 169 10.03 -22.75 22.24
C ARG A 169 10.83 -22.06 23.35
N LEU A 170 10.51 -20.81 23.67
CA LEU A 170 11.13 -20.07 24.77
C LEU A 170 10.90 -20.78 26.09
N ASN A 171 9.64 -21.10 26.42
CA ASN A 171 9.30 -21.80 27.65
C ASN A 171 10.01 -23.16 27.77
N LEU A 172 10.09 -23.93 26.67
CA LEU A 172 10.82 -25.20 26.66
C LEU A 172 12.33 -25.01 26.92
N SER A 173 12.90 -23.94 26.37
CA SER A 173 14.32 -23.60 26.58
C SER A 173 14.57 -23.18 28.03
N GLU A 174 13.69 -22.38 28.62
CA GLU A 174 13.77 -21.97 30.04
C GLU A 174 13.68 -23.16 30.99
N VAL A 175 12.75 -24.10 30.74
CA VAL A 175 12.65 -25.35 31.53
C VAL A 175 13.94 -26.17 31.41
N LYS A 176 14.51 -26.29 30.21
CA LYS A 176 15.77 -27.02 30.01
C LYS A 176 16.93 -26.37 30.76
N VAL A 177 17.05 -25.03 30.71
CA VAL A 177 18.06 -24.29 31.47
C VAL A 177 17.89 -24.49 32.97
N LYS A 178 16.66 -24.43 33.49
CA LYS A 178 16.38 -24.66 34.91
C LYS A 178 16.83 -26.05 35.36
N ARG A 179 16.47 -27.10 34.61
CA ARG A 179 16.90 -28.49 34.90
C ARG A 179 18.42 -28.65 34.87
N LEU A 180 19.09 -28.03 33.90
CA LEU A 180 20.56 -28.07 33.82
C LEU A 180 21.21 -27.37 35.02
N LYS A 181 20.67 -26.22 35.46
CA LYS A 181 21.15 -25.54 36.67
C LYS A 181 20.98 -26.41 37.92
N GLU A 182 19.82 -27.04 38.09
CA GLU A 182 19.57 -27.98 39.20
C GLU A 182 20.55 -29.17 39.15
N SER A 183 20.80 -29.73 37.98
CA SER A 183 21.74 -30.86 37.79
C SER A 183 23.19 -30.49 38.08
N ILE A 184 23.61 -29.26 37.76
CA ILE A 184 24.95 -28.76 38.11
C ILE A 184 25.06 -28.58 39.63
N LEU A 185 24.02 -28.03 40.27
CA LEU A 185 24.01 -27.82 41.72
C LEU A 185 24.01 -29.14 42.51
N THR A 186 23.32 -30.17 42.03
CA THR A 186 23.28 -31.49 42.67
C THR A 186 24.43 -32.40 42.25
N GLY A 187 25.00 -32.23 41.05
CA GLY A 187 26.17 -32.98 40.58
C GLY A 187 27.50 -32.47 41.15
N SER A 188 27.57 -31.22 41.58
CA SER A 188 28.78 -30.63 42.19
C SER A 188 29.04 -31.07 43.63
N THR A 189 28.17 -31.88 44.24
CA THR A 189 28.36 -32.46 45.59
C THR A 189 28.89 -33.91 45.58
N ALA A 190 29.10 -34.52 44.41
CA ALA A 190 29.54 -35.91 44.27
C ALA A 190 31.04 -36.07 43.94
N SER A 191 31.84 -35.00 44.01
CA SER A 191 33.29 -35.05 43.79
C SER A 191 34.05 -34.27 44.87
N THR A 192 33.88 -34.70 46.11
CA THR A 192 34.82 -34.41 47.19
C THR A 192 34.94 -35.68 48.04
N VAL A 193 35.82 -36.57 47.61
CA VAL A 193 36.43 -37.61 48.45
C VAL A 193 37.89 -37.23 48.60
#